data_AF-I1YL98-F1
#
_entry.id   AF-I1YL98-F1
#
_cell.length_a   1.000
_cell.length_b   1.000
_cell.length_c   1.000
_cell.angle_alpha   90.00
_cell.angle_beta   90.00
_cell.angle_gamma   90.00
#
_symmetry.space_group_name_H-M   'P 1'
#
loop_
_entity.id
_entity.type
_entity.pdbx_description
1 polymer ?
#
loop_
_entity_poly.entity_id
_entity_poly.type
_entity_poly.pdbx_seq_one_letter_code
_entity_poly.pdbx_strand_id
1 'polypeptide(L)'
;MANHQLETSIVVLARQRLKALKVALAGREADLNQVQNVFHQLTGLTSLRFVENHGLSDATVDELILLDNLAILNVQYAHPEAIEKFSTESQELSRYLDMPAKALLDLIFKEGARFSNPEAVSVALHRGLISDLHHESAAYARLAEQEQRRKLRLAKEGDKQ
;
A
#
# COMPACT_ATOMS: atom_id res chain seq x y z
N MET A 1 16.28 1.89 22.73
CA MET A 1 16.99 2.98 22.02
C MET A 1 17.46 2.57 20.62
N ALA A 2 17.91 1.34 20.38
CA ALA A 2 18.34 0.88 19.05
C ALA A 2 17.23 0.87 17.96
N ASN A 3 15.98 0.53 18.30
CA ASN A 3 14.88 0.50 17.32
C ASN A 3 14.52 1.86 16.73
N HIS A 4 14.53 2.92 17.54
CA HIS A 4 14.12 4.25 17.09
C HIS A 4 15.11 4.84 16.06
N GLN A 5 16.40 4.55 16.20
CA GLN A 5 17.41 4.96 15.21
C GLN A 5 17.27 4.18 13.90
N LEU A 6 16.93 2.90 13.97
CA LEU A 6 16.67 2.05 12.80
C LEU A 6 15.42 2.51 12.04
N GLU A 7 14.31 2.75 12.75
CA GLU A 7 13.07 3.32 12.20
C GLU A 7 13.33 4.64 11.47
N THR A 8 14.02 5.57 12.14
CA THR A 8 14.36 6.88 11.57
C THR A 8 15.23 6.72 10.32
N SER A 9 16.18 5.79 10.34
CA SER A 9 17.07 5.52 9.20
C SER A 9 16.32 4.93 8.01
N ILE A 10 15.40 3.98 8.25
CA ILE A 10 14.55 3.37 7.22
C ILE A 10 13.68 4.44 6.56
N VAL A 11 13.04 5.30 7.36
CA VAL A 11 12.22 6.41 6.86
C VAL A 11 13.05 7.41 6.06
N VAL A 12 14.22 7.80 6.55
CA VAL A 12 15.11 8.72 5.84
C VAL A 12 15.57 8.13 4.51
N LEU A 13 15.94 6.86 4.48
CA LEU A 13 16.32 6.15 3.25
C LEU A 13 15.14 6.07 2.27
N ALA A 14 13.93 5.74 2.74
CA ALA A 14 12.74 5.69 1.90
C ALA A 14 12.41 7.09 1.33
N ARG A 15 12.49 8.16 2.13
CA ARG A 15 12.33 9.55 1.67
C ARG A 15 13.38 9.94 0.62
N GLN A 16 14.63 9.55 0.82
CA GLN A 16 15.70 9.79 -0.16
C GLN A 16 15.43 9.06 -1.48
N ARG A 17 14.98 7.80 -1.43
CA ARG A 17 14.62 7.02 -2.62
C ARG A 17 13.41 7.62 -3.34
N LEU A 18 12.39 8.09 -2.62
CA LEU A 18 11.28 8.82 -3.22
C LEU A 18 11.73 10.12 -3.91
N LYS A 19 12.67 10.86 -3.32
CA LYS A 19 13.25 12.05 -3.96
C LYS A 19 14.03 11.68 -5.23
N ALA A 20 14.83 10.61 -5.18
CA ALA A 20 15.54 10.09 -6.33
C ALA A 20 14.58 9.63 -7.44
N LEU A 21 13.45 9.03 -7.08
CA LEU A 21 12.41 8.60 -8.02
C LEU A 21 11.82 9.82 -8.74
N LYS A 22 11.48 10.89 -8.01
CA LYS A 22 10.99 12.14 -8.61
C LYS A 22 12.01 12.77 -9.57
N VAL A 23 13.30 12.66 -9.27
CA VAL A 23 14.37 13.14 -10.16
C VAL A 23 14.53 12.24 -11.38
N ALA A 24 14.44 10.91 -11.21
CA ALA A 24 14.51 9.96 -12.32
C ALA A 24 13.30 10.10 -13.27
N LEU A 25 12.14 10.46 -12.73
CA LEU A 25 10.92 10.79 -13.48
C LEU A 25 10.94 12.20 -14.09
N ALA A 26 11.94 13.03 -13.78
CA ALA A 26 12.01 14.41 -14.26
C ALA A 26 12.66 14.45 -15.65
N GLY A 27 11.83 14.47 -16.69
CA GLY A 27 12.26 14.65 -18.08
C GLY A 27 11.41 13.82 -19.03
N ARG A 28 11.24 14.26 -20.28
CA ARG A 28 10.45 13.51 -21.29
C ARG A 28 11.12 12.20 -21.75
N GLU A 29 12.42 12.04 -21.49
CA GLU A 29 13.22 10.85 -21.79
C GLU A 29 13.78 10.24 -20.50
N ALA A 30 12.93 10.04 -19.49
CA ALA A 30 13.35 9.32 -18.29
C ALA A 30 13.84 7.91 -18.65
N ASP A 31 14.99 7.51 -18.12
CA ASP A 31 15.46 6.13 -18.24
C ASP A 31 14.54 5.23 -17.39
N LEU A 32 13.64 4.52 -18.08
CA LEU A 32 12.68 3.62 -17.48
C LEU A 32 13.36 2.54 -16.61
N ASN A 33 14.58 2.11 -16.94
CA ASN A 33 15.31 1.15 -16.11
C ASN A 33 15.79 1.78 -14.80
N GLN A 34 16.21 3.05 -14.83
CA GLN A 34 16.59 3.79 -13.64
C GLN A 34 15.38 4.07 -12.76
N VAL A 35 14.26 4.48 -13.36
CA VAL A 35 12.98 4.67 -12.66
C VAL A 35 12.55 3.36 -11.97
N GLN A 36 12.63 2.23 -12.69
CA GLN A 36 12.30 0.91 -12.17
C GLN A 36 13.20 0.49 -11.00
N ASN A 37 14.51 0.68 -11.12
CA ASN A 37 15.46 0.36 -10.05
C ASN A 37 15.20 1.17 -8.78
N VAL A 38 14.95 2.47 -8.93
CA VAL A 38 14.67 3.34 -7.77
C VAL A 38 13.31 3.01 -7.16
N PHE A 39 12.30 2.69 -7.99
CA PHE A 39 11.00 2.23 -7.53
C PHE A 39 11.13 0.94 -6.71
N HIS A 40 11.79 -0.11 -7.23
CA HIS A 40 11.99 -1.37 -6.49
C HIS A 40 12.78 -1.20 -5.20
N GLN A 41 13.80 -0.32 -5.17
CA GLN A 41 14.53 -0.01 -3.94
C GLN A 41 13.63 0.64 -2.89
N LEU A 42 12.69 1.50 -3.31
CA LEU A 42 11.72 2.11 -2.41
C LEU A 42 10.69 1.07 -1.93
N THR A 43 10.14 0.27 -2.85
CA THR A 43 9.19 -0.80 -2.51
C THR A 43 9.81 -1.83 -1.57
N GLY A 44 11.08 -2.19 -1.76
CA GLY A 44 11.81 -3.07 -0.85
C GLY A 44 11.94 -2.50 0.58
N LEU A 45 12.14 -1.18 0.71
CA LEU A 45 12.19 -0.51 2.02
C LEU A 45 10.80 -0.40 2.66
N THR A 46 9.77 -0.09 1.89
CA THR A 46 8.39 -0.01 2.39
C THR A 46 7.83 -1.38 2.72
N SER A 47 8.33 -2.45 2.08
CA SER A 47 7.97 -3.85 2.35
C SER A 47 8.48 -4.36 3.69
N LEU A 48 9.41 -3.66 4.36
CA LEU A 48 9.85 -4.01 5.72
C LEU A 48 8.69 -3.97 6.73
N ARG A 49 7.62 -3.22 6.45
CA ARG A 49 6.38 -3.21 7.24
C ARG A 49 5.60 -4.53 7.17
N PHE A 50 5.89 -5.37 6.17
CA PHE A 50 5.21 -6.64 5.95
C PHE A 50 5.94 -7.82 6.61
N VAL A 51 7.13 -7.59 7.16
CA VAL A 51 7.91 -8.63 7.84
C VAL A 51 7.35 -8.86 9.25
N GLU A 52 7.01 -10.10 9.57
CA GLU A 52 6.54 -10.47 10.91
C GLU A 52 7.58 -10.08 11.97
N ASN A 53 7.15 -9.48 13.09
CA ASN A 53 8.02 -8.93 14.13
C ASN A 53 9.00 -7.84 13.64
N HIS A 54 8.60 -7.00 12.67
CA HIS A 54 9.41 -5.87 12.16
C HIS A 54 9.85 -4.86 13.23
N GLY A 55 9.21 -4.84 14.41
CA GLY A 55 9.60 -3.99 15.54
C GLY A 55 9.48 -2.49 15.27
N LEU A 56 8.77 -2.11 14.20
CA LEU A 56 8.51 -0.73 13.80
C LEU A 56 7.28 -0.20 14.55
N SER A 57 7.37 1.05 15.00
CA SER A 57 6.24 1.82 15.50
C SER A 57 5.15 2.03 14.44
N ASP A 58 3.88 2.11 14.86
CA ASP A 58 2.74 2.39 13.97
C ASP A 58 2.95 3.66 13.13
N ALA A 59 3.56 4.70 13.71
CA ALA A 59 3.89 5.93 13.01
C ALA A 59 4.87 5.70 11.83
N THR A 60 5.84 4.81 12.01
CA THR A 60 6.81 4.44 10.96
C THR A 60 6.14 3.62 9.86
N VAL A 61 5.21 2.73 10.23
CA VAL A 61 4.43 1.94 9.27
C VAL A 61 3.56 2.86 8.41
N ASP A 62 2.83 3.79 9.03
CA ASP A 62 2.01 4.79 8.31
C ASP A 62 2.86 5.64 7.35
N GLU A 63 4.06 6.03 7.79
CA GLU A 63 4.97 6.82 6.97
C GLU A 63 5.49 6.03 5.76
N LEU A 64 5.82 4.75 5.93
CA LEU A 64 6.19 3.87 4.83
C LEU A 64 5.04 3.62 3.86
N ILE A 65 3.79 3.54 4.34
CA ILE A 65 2.59 3.47 3.49
C ILE A 65 2.45 4.73 2.64
N LEU A 66 2.60 5.91 3.24
CA LEU A 66 2.53 7.18 2.51
C LEU A 66 3.62 7.29 1.44
N LEU A 67 4.85 6.86 1.75
CA LEU A 67 5.96 6.91 0.80
C LEU A 67 5.75 5.98 -0.40
N ASP A 68 5.21 4.78 -0.16
CA ASP A 68 4.88 3.80 -1.18
C ASP A 68 3.79 4.30 -2.13
N ASN A 69 2.70 4.82 -1.57
CA ASN A 69 1.59 5.39 -2.34
C ASN A 69 2.04 6.60 -3.16
N LEU A 70 2.88 7.47 -2.60
CA LEU A 70 3.44 8.60 -3.33
C LEU A 70 4.35 8.14 -4.48
N ALA A 71 5.08 7.04 -4.33
CA ALA A 71 5.91 6.49 -5.40
C ALA A 71 5.06 6.06 -6.59
N ILE A 72 4.02 5.27 -6.33
CA ILE A 72 3.09 4.77 -7.33
C ILE A 72 2.45 5.95 -8.08
N LEU A 73 1.93 6.95 -7.35
CA LEU A 73 1.32 8.14 -7.95
C LEU A 73 2.28 8.96 -8.82
N ASN A 74 3.54 9.12 -8.40
CA ASN A 74 4.52 9.87 -9.20
C ASN A 74 4.84 9.14 -10.51
N VAL A 75 4.98 7.81 -10.48
CA VAL A 75 5.21 7.03 -11.70
C VAL A 75 3.97 7.07 -12.59
N GLN A 76 2.77 6.87 -12.04
CA GLN A 76 1.50 6.91 -12.77
C GLN A 76 1.34 8.23 -13.54
N TYR A 77 1.70 9.35 -12.91
CA TYR A 77 1.53 10.66 -13.49
C TYR A 77 2.58 11.01 -14.54
N ALA A 78 3.85 10.63 -14.32
CA ALA A 78 4.95 11.03 -15.19
C ALA A 78 5.20 10.05 -16.35
N HIS A 79 5.13 8.74 -16.08
CA HIS A 79 5.47 7.68 -17.02
C HIS A 79 4.58 6.45 -16.78
N PRO A 80 3.29 6.48 -17.15
CA PRO A 80 2.37 5.36 -16.98
C PRO A 80 2.86 4.08 -17.67
N GLU A 81 3.61 4.20 -18.76
CA GLU A 81 4.25 3.08 -19.47
C GLU A 81 5.31 2.34 -18.62
N ALA A 82 5.87 2.99 -17.60
CA ALA A 82 6.80 2.35 -16.66
C ALA A 82 6.06 1.36 -15.74
N ILE A 83 4.79 1.62 -15.45
CA ILE A 83 3.96 0.76 -14.58
C ILE A 83 3.66 -0.55 -15.29
N GLU A 84 3.42 -0.53 -16.60
CA GLU A 84 3.25 -1.73 -17.42
C GLU A 84 4.51 -2.63 -17.40
N LYS A 85 5.69 -2.05 -17.14
CA LYS A 85 6.97 -2.78 -17.00
C LYS A 85 7.33 -3.17 -15.57
N PHE A 86 6.70 -2.58 -14.56
CA PHE A 86 6.81 -3.06 -13.20
C PHE A 86 6.10 -4.40 -13.10
N SER A 87 6.72 -5.38 -12.43
CA SER A 87 6.27 -6.77 -12.43
C SER A 87 4.78 -6.89 -12.13
N THR A 88 4.15 -7.92 -12.67
CA THR A 88 2.73 -8.27 -12.49
C THR A 88 2.29 -8.13 -11.02
N GLU A 89 3.17 -8.44 -10.06
CA GLU A 89 2.93 -8.24 -8.62
C GLU A 89 2.65 -6.79 -8.22
N SER A 90 3.41 -5.80 -8.73
CA SER A 90 3.16 -4.38 -8.43
C SER A 90 1.88 -3.84 -9.07
N GLN A 91 1.54 -4.33 -10.27
CA GLN A 91 0.29 -3.97 -10.95
C GLN A 91 -0.92 -4.59 -10.23
N GLU A 92 -0.83 -5.85 -9.84
CA GLU A 92 -1.87 -6.54 -9.09
C GLU A 92 -2.04 -5.91 -7.69
N LEU A 93 -0.96 -5.55 -7.00
CA LEU A 93 -1.03 -4.81 -5.73
C LEU A 93 -1.71 -3.45 -5.88
N SER A 94 -1.35 -2.64 -6.88
CA SER A 94 -2.02 -1.35 -7.16
C SER A 94 -3.51 -1.57 -7.45
N ARG A 95 -3.83 -2.58 -8.26
CA ARG A 95 -5.21 -2.95 -8.58
C ARG A 95 -6.03 -3.31 -7.34
N TYR A 96 -5.47 -4.06 -6.40
CA TYR A 96 -6.16 -4.42 -5.16
C TYR A 96 -6.27 -3.26 -4.16
N LEU A 97 -5.30 -2.35 -4.16
CA LEU A 97 -5.35 -1.13 -3.35
C LEU A 97 -6.49 -0.20 -3.81
N ASP A 98 -6.63 -0.01 -5.12
CA ASP A 98 -7.67 0.84 -5.72
C ASP A 98 -9.07 0.15 -5.73
N MET A 99 -9.13 -1.16 -5.51
CA MET A 99 -10.37 -1.92 -5.52
C MET A 99 -11.29 -1.53 -4.33
N PRO A 100 -12.62 -1.43 -4.52
CA PRO A 100 -13.55 -1.27 -3.41
C PRO A 100 -13.40 -2.38 -2.38
N ALA A 101 -13.43 -2.05 -1.09
CA ALA A 101 -13.16 -3.01 -0.01
C ALA A 101 -14.07 -4.26 -0.07
N LYS A 102 -15.35 -4.05 -0.43
CA LYS A 102 -16.30 -5.14 -0.66
C LYS A 102 -15.87 -6.05 -1.82
N ALA A 103 -15.47 -5.47 -2.95
CA ALA A 103 -15.03 -6.22 -4.12
C ALA A 103 -13.75 -7.02 -3.85
N LEU A 104 -12.84 -6.48 -3.04
CA LEU A 104 -11.63 -7.18 -2.61
C LEU A 104 -11.96 -8.38 -1.70
N LEU A 105 -12.93 -8.23 -0.78
CA LEU A 105 -13.40 -9.35 0.05
C LEU A 105 -14.15 -10.42 -0.76
N ASP A 106 -14.99 -9.99 -1.71
CA ASP A 106 -15.71 -10.90 -2.61
C ASP A 106 -14.70 -11.72 -3.45
N LEU A 107 -13.66 -11.08 -4.00
CA LEU A 107 -12.57 -11.74 -4.72
C LEU A 107 -11.87 -12.82 -3.85
N ILE A 108 -11.53 -12.47 -2.60
CA ILE A 108 -10.82 -13.38 -1.70
C ILE A 108 -11.68 -14.59 -1.30
N PHE A 109 -12.92 -14.35 -0.87
CA PHE A 109 -13.74 -15.40 -0.25
C PHE A 109 -14.68 -16.09 -1.23
N LYS A 110 -15.34 -15.35 -2.12
CA LYS A 110 -16.37 -15.92 -3.03
C LYS A 110 -15.76 -16.43 -4.33
N GLU A 111 -14.78 -15.72 -4.87
CA GLU A 111 -14.09 -16.15 -6.10
C GLU A 111 -12.93 -17.11 -5.81
N GLY A 112 -12.63 -17.36 -4.53
CA GLY A 112 -11.65 -18.35 -4.10
C GLY A 112 -10.21 -17.88 -4.18
N ALA A 113 -9.96 -16.58 -4.39
CA ALA A 113 -8.62 -16.02 -4.49
C ALA A 113 -7.80 -16.15 -3.20
N ARG A 114 -8.43 -16.48 -2.06
CA ARG A 114 -7.75 -16.77 -0.77
C ARG A 114 -6.60 -17.78 -0.84
N PHE A 115 -6.59 -18.69 -1.82
CA PHE A 115 -5.55 -19.71 -1.97
C PHE A 115 -4.69 -19.55 -3.23
N SER A 116 -5.10 -18.71 -4.18
CA SER A 116 -4.45 -18.55 -5.48
C SER A 116 -3.89 -17.15 -5.72
N ASN A 117 -4.16 -16.21 -4.80
CA ASN A 117 -3.81 -14.81 -4.96
C ASN A 117 -3.32 -14.22 -3.62
N PRO A 118 -2.07 -14.54 -3.24
CA PRO A 118 -1.48 -14.06 -1.99
C PRO A 118 -1.38 -12.52 -1.94
N GLU A 119 -1.33 -11.85 -3.10
CA GLU A 119 -1.28 -10.39 -3.21
C GLU A 119 -2.61 -9.75 -2.78
N ALA A 120 -3.75 -10.26 -3.25
CA ALA A 120 -5.08 -9.77 -2.84
C ALA A 120 -5.30 -9.98 -1.35
N VAL A 121 -4.91 -11.15 -0.83
CA VAL A 121 -4.95 -11.49 0.59
C VAL A 121 -4.09 -10.56 1.42
N SER A 122 -2.86 -10.34 1.00
CA SER A 122 -1.93 -9.40 1.63
C SER A 122 -2.55 -8.00 1.70
N VAL A 123 -3.08 -7.48 0.59
CA VAL A 123 -3.73 -6.16 0.56
C VAL A 123 -4.97 -6.09 1.46
N ALA A 124 -5.77 -7.15 1.55
CA ALA A 124 -6.92 -7.16 2.44
C ALA A 124 -6.54 -7.24 3.93
N LEU A 125 -5.44 -7.91 4.27
CA LEU A 125 -4.84 -7.86 5.61
C LEU A 125 -4.34 -6.44 5.89
N HIS A 126 -3.64 -5.81 4.94
CA HIS A 126 -3.11 -4.44 5.07
C HIS A 126 -4.19 -3.38 5.22
N ARG A 127 -5.34 -3.53 4.56
CA ARG A 127 -6.49 -2.64 4.71
C ARG A 127 -7.29 -2.89 5.99
N GLY A 128 -6.86 -3.85 6.82
CA GLY A 128 -7.56 -4.25 8.04
C GLY A 128 -8.94 -4.87 7.78
N LEU A 129 -9.19 -5.35 6.56
CA LEU A 129 -10.45 -5.97 6.16
C LEU A 129 -10.54 -7.40 6.67
N ILE A 130 -9.41 -8.12 6.63
CA ILE A 130 -9.25 -9.45 7.20
C ILE A 130 -8.20 -9.42 8.31
N SER A 131 -8.35 -10.30 9.30
CA SER A 131 -7.27 -10.65 10.24
C SER A 131 -6.97 -12.14 10.22
N ASP A 132 -7.90 -12.93 9.68
CA ASP A 132 -7.79 -14.37 9.52
C ASP A 132 -8.52 -14.77 8.23
N LEU A 133 -7.84 -15.54 7.40
CA LEU A 133 -8.29 -16.05 6.10
C LEU A 133 -9.36 -17.14 6.22
N HIS A 134 -9.56 -17.70 7.41
CA HIS A 134 -10.54 -18.76 7.64
C HIS A 134 -11.91 -18.21 8.09
N HIS A 135 -12.01 -16.93 8.43
CA HIS A 135 -13.19 -16.32 9.04
C HIS A 135 -13.84 -15.25 8.15
N GLU A 136 -14.51 -15.68 7.09
CA GLU A 136 -15.21 -14.80 6.11
C GLU A 136 -16.22 -13.86 6.77
N SER A 137 -17.08 -14.38 7.65
CA SER A 137 -18.14 -13.59 8.30
C SER A 137 -17.58 -12.45 9.17
N ALA A 138 -16.42 -12.66 9.79
CA ALA A 138 -15.73 -11.65 10.57
C ALA A 138 -15.18 -10.51 9.70
N ALA A 139 -14.73 -10.83 8.48
CA ALA A 139 -14.22 -9.85 7.53
C ALA A 139 -15.30 -8.86 7.06
N TYR A 140 -16.47 -9.38 6.68
CA TYR A 140 -17.60 -8.53 6.28
C TYR A 140 -18.18 -7.73 7.45
N ALA A 141 -18.20 -8.29 8.67
CA ALA A 141 -18.63 -7.57 9.86
C ALA A 141 -17.75 -6.35 10.15
N ARG A 142 -16.42 -6.49 9.99
CA ARG A 142 -15.49 -5.36 10.11
C ARG A 142 -15.68 -4.31 9.03
N LEU A 143 -15.90 -4.72 7.79
CA LEU A 143 -16.19 -3.77 6.72
C LEU A 143 -17.44 -2.95 7.05
N ALA A 144 -18.51 -3.60 7.51
CA ALA A 144 -19.73 -2.91 7.93
C ALA A 144 -19.48 -1.92 9.08
N GLU A 145 -18.68 -2.31 10.08
CA GLU A 145 -18.32 -1.43 11.18
C GLU A 145 -17.50 -0.21 10.73
N GLN A 146 -16.55 -0.40 9.82
CA GLN A 146 -15.75 0.69 9.24
C GLN A 146 -16.62 1.65 8.43
N GLU A 147 -17.54 1.14 7.60
CA GLU A 147 -18.48 1.97 6.85
C GLU A 147 -19.41 2.77 7.77
N GLN A 148 -19.88 2.16 8.86
CA GLN A 148 -20.73 2.82 9.85
C GLN A 148 -19.98 3.93 10.57
N ARG A 149 -18.73 3.69 10.99
CA ARG A 149 -17.86 4.71 11.59
C ARG A 149 -17.57 5.85 10.62
N ARG A 150 -17.38 5.56 9.33
CA ARG A 150 -17.16 6.57 8.29
C ARG A 150 -18.38 7.45 8.07
N LYS A 151 -19.58 6.85 8.00
CA LYS A 151 -20.85 7.59 7.91
C LYS A 151 -21.07 8.50 9.13
N LEU A 152 -20.78 8.00 10.33
CA LEU A 152 -20.91 8.77 11.58
C LEU A 152 -19.91 9.94 11.66
N ARG A 153 -18.69 9.79 11.12
CA ARG A 153 -17.72 10.89 11.01
C ARG A 153 -18.19 11.98 10.05
N LEU A 154 -18.65 11.58 8.86
CA LEU A 154 -19.14 12.53 7.84
C LEU A 154 -20.40 13.28 8.33
N ALA A 155 -21.28 12.61 9.08
CA ALA A 155 -22.43 13.26 9.71
C ALA A 155 -22.02 14.31 10.76
N LYS A 156 -20.99 14.05 11.56
CA LYS A 156 -20.46 14.99 12.56
C LYS A 156 -19.71 16.19 11.96
N GLU A 157 -19.20 16.06 10.74
CA GLU A 157 -18.54 17.15 10.01
C GLU A 157 -19.55 18.02 9.25
N GLY A 158 -20.68 17.45 8.81
CA GLY A 158 -21.79 18.19 8.20
C GLY A 158 -22.58 19.08 9.18
N ASP A 159 -22.65 18.71 10.46
CA ASP A 159 -23.30 19.50 11.52
C ASP A 159 -22.47 20.71 12.01
N LYS A 160 -21.26 20.93 11.46
CA LYS A 160 -20.37 22.05 11.82
C LYS A 160 -20.35 23.19 10.79
N GLN A 161 -21.22 23.18 9.79
CA GLN A 161 -21.46 24.28 8.86
C GLN A 161 -22.80 24.94 9.14
#